data_AF-A0A7Y3NM38-F1
#
_entry.id   AF-A0A7Y3NM38-F1
#
_cell.length_a   1.000
_cell.length_b   1.000
_cell.length_c   1.000
_cell.angle_alpha   90.00
_cell.angle_beta   90.00
_cell.angle_gamma   90.00
#
_symmetry.space_group_name_H-M   'P 1'
#
loop_
_entity.id
_entity.type
_entity.pdbx_description
1 polymer ?
#
loop_
_entity_poly.entity_id
_entity_poly.type
_entity_poly.pdbx_seq_one_letter_code
_entity_poly.pdbx_strand_id
1 'polypeptide(L)'
;MDISNTPLVERIARVLAGQRLSSNAEGSNPSAGEAVDLAWREHLDDARAVLRTLREPDETMAVAGDAAIWERMVRAAIDADGAEKPNADRVEEEAAAVGP
;
A
#
# COMPACT_ATOMS: atom_id res chain seq x y z
N MET A 1 12.95 -12.56 -12.71
CA MET A 1 12.54 -11.51 -11.75
C MET A 1 11.70 -12.19 -10.69
N ASP A 2 12.01 -11.96 -9.42
CA ASP A 2 11.24 -12.54 -8.33
C ASP A 2 9.91 -11.81 -8.16
N ILE A 3 8.83 -12.57 -7.96
CA ILE A 3 7.49 -12.03 -7.71
C ILE A 3 7.28 -11.99 -6.20
N SER A 4 6.96 -10.82 -5.67
CA SER A 4 6.61 -10.68 -4.26
C SER A 4 5.25 -11.33 -3.99
N ASN A 5 5.16 -12.11 -2.91
CA ASN A 5 3.90 -12.65 -2.42
C ASN A 5 3.12 -11.64 -1.54
N THR A 6 3.66 -10.44 -1.32
CA THR A 6 3.01 -9.39 -0.53
C THR A 6 2.28 -8.42 -1.46
N PRO A 7 0.99 -8.12 -1.22
CA PRO A 7 0.24 -7.14 -2.01
C PRO A 7 0.97 -5.79 -2.10
N LEU A 8 0.89 -5.13 -3.26
CA LEU A 8 1.59 -3.87 -3.48
C LEU A 8 1.10 -2.75 -2.53
N VAL A 9 -0.20 -2.74 -2.22
CA VAL A 9 -0.78 -1.80 -1.25
C VAL A 9 -0.15 -1.94 0.14
N GLU A 10 0.05 -3.17 0.63
CA GLU A 10 0.69 -3.44 1.92
C GLU A 10 2.16 -2.99 1.88
N ARG A 11 2.86 -3.25 0.78
CA ARG A 11 4.26 -2.85 0.63
C ARG A 11 4.40 -1.32 0.70
N ILE A 12 3.53 -0.57 0.03
CA ILE A 12 3.54 0.90 0.10
C ILE A 12 3.17 1.37 1.50
N ALA A 13 2.14 0.79 2.12
CA ALA A 13 1.71 1.15 3.46
C ALA A 13 2.80 0.92 4.53
N ARG A 14 3.55 -0.19 4.42
CA ARG A 14 4.74 -0.47 5.25
C ARG A 14 5.86 0.55 5.04
N VAL A 15 6.07 1.02 3.81
CA VAL A 15 7.03 2.10 3.52
C VAL A 15 6.59 3.41 4.20
N LEU A 16 5.32 3.77 4.11
CA LEU A 16 4.76 4.97 4.74
C LEU A 16 4.85 4.92 6.27
N ALA A 17 4.52 3.77 6.88
CA ALA A 17 4.73 3.53 8.31
C ALA A 17 6.21 3.66 8.70
N GLY A 18 7.09 3.04 7.92
CA GLY A 18 8.53 3.07 8.15
C GLY A 18 9.10 4.48 8.11
N GLN A 19 8.65 5.33 7.16
CA GLN A 19 9.06 6.73 7.09
C GLN A 19 8.73 7.49 8.38
N ARG A 20 7.53 7.30 8.94
CA ARG A 20 7.07 8.01 10.15
C ARG A 20 7.70 7.49 11.44
N LEU A 21 8.04 6.21 11.48
CA LEU A 21 8.46 5.53 12.72
C LEU A 21 9.98 5.40 12.85
N SER A 22 10.71 5.17 11.75
CA SER A 22 12.13 4.85 11.81
C SER A 22 13.03 6.07 12.00
N SER A 23 14.04 5.95 12.85
CA SER A 23 15.12 6.94 12.99
C SER A 23 16.02 7.05 11.75
N ASN A 24 15.94 6.09 10.83
CA ASN A 24 16.63 6.16 9.53
C ASN A 24 15.83 6.99 8.50
N ALA A 25 14.65 7.46 8.87
CA ALA A 25 13.78 8.32 8.08
C ALA A 25 13.38 9.55 8.93
N GLU A 26 12.07 9.81 9.05
CA GLU A 26 11.56 11.00 9.75
C GLU A 26 11.15 10.70 11.21
N GLY A 27 11.16 9.43 11.61
CA GLY A 27 10.81 9.00 12.96
C GLY A 27 12.01 8.98 13.92
N SER A 28 11.81 8.30 15.06
CA SER A 28 12.81 8.24 16.13
C SER A 28 13.10 6.83 16.63
N ASN A 29 12.43 5.80 16.10
CA ASN A 29 12.61 4.42 16.55
C ASN A 29 13.79 3.76 15.81
N PRO A 30 14.87 3.37 16.51
CA PRO A 30 16.03 2.70 15.90
C PRO A 30 15.74 1.27 15.44
N SER A 31 14.65 0.65 15.93
CA SER A 31 14.20 -0.69 15.57
C SER A 31 12.71 -0.69 15.22
N ALA A 32 12.37 0.03 14.15
CA ALA A 32 10.99 0.27 13.76
C ALA A 32 10.26 -0.94 13.15
N GLY A 33 10.90 -2.10 12.95
CA GLY A 33 10.30 -3.26 12.26
C GLY A 33 8.97 -3.72 12.89
N GLU A 34 8.98 -4.03 14.19
CA GLU A 34 7.76 -4.43 14.91
C GLU A 34 6.72 -3.30 14.93
N ALA A 35 7.15 -2.05 15.08
CA ALA A 35 6.25 -0.91 15.08
C ALA A 35 5.58 -0.72 13.71
N VAL A 36 6.30 -0.96 12.61
CA VAL A 36 5.76 -0.96 11.25
C VAL A 36 4.76 -2.09 11.06
N ASP A 37 5.06 -3.30 11.54
CA ASP A 37 4.15 -4.45 11.45
C ASP A 37 2.80 -4.20 12.15
N LEU A 38 2.82 -3.41 13.24
CA LEU A 38 1.62 -3.00 13.96
C LEU A 38 0.87 -1.85 13.27
N ALA A 39 1.58 -0.84 12.75
CA ALA A 39 0.97 0.41 12.31
C ALA A 39 0.66 0.49 10.81
N TRP A 40 1.21 -0.40 9.96
CA TRP A 40 1.10 -0.20 8.51
C TRP A 40 -0.33 -0.15 7.98
N ARG A 41 -1.28 -0.85 8.62
CA ARG A 41 -2.69 -0.85 8.19
C ARG A 41 -3.35 0.52 8.27
N GLU A 42 -2.85 1.40 9.15
CA GLU A 42 -3.30 2.80 9.28
C GLU A 42 -2.95 3.63 8.03
N HIS A 43 -1.99 3.17 7.22
CA HIS A 43 -1.54 3.85 6.00
C HIS A 43 -2.13 3.26 4.71
N LEU A 44 -3.14 2.40 4.80
CA LEU A 44 -3.74 1.76 3.63
C LEU A 44 -4.42 2.77 2.68
N ASP A 45 -5.09 3.78 3.22
CA ASP A 45 -5.74 4.82 2.40
C ASP A 45 -4.72 5.70 1.67
N ASP A 46 -3.63 6.06 2.35
CA ASP A 46 -2.50 6.76 1.73
C ASP A 46 -1.85 5.90 0.63
N ALA A 47 -1.65 4.60 0.90
CA ALA A 47 -1.10 3.67 -0.09
C ALA A 47 -1.99 3.51 -1.33
N ARG A 48 -3.31 3.46 -1.15
CA ARG A 48 -4.29 3.46 -2.25
C ARG A 48 -4.23 4.76 -3.03
N ALA A 49 -4.10 5.91 -2.37
CA ALA A 49 -3.96 7.20 -3.04
C ALA A 49 -2.71 7.22 -3.93
N VAL A 50 -1.57 6.71 -3.43
CA VAL A 50 -0.35 6.54 -4.24
C VAL A 50 -0.60 5.66 -5.45
N LEU A 51 -1.24 4.49 -5.29
CA LEU A 51 -1.55 3.61 -6.44
C LEU A 51 -2.48 4.27 -7.45
N ARG A 52 -3.49 5.03 -7.01
CA ARG A 52 -4.38 5.77 -7.91
C ARG A 52 -3.62 6.81 -8.74
N THR A 53 -2.66 7.51 -8.12
CA THR A 53 -1.76 8.42 -8.84
C THR A 53 -0.90 7.67 -9.84
N LEU A 54 -0.35 6.52 -9.46
CA LEU A 54 0.50 5.71 -10.33
C LEU A 54 -0.25 5.11 -11.52
N ARG A 55 -1.59 5.10 -11.55
CA ARG A 55 -2.36 4.56 -12.68
C ARG A 55 -2.08 5.28 -14.00
N GLU A 56 -1.66 6.54 -13.92
CA GLU A 56 -1.43 7.41 -15.07
C GLU A 56 0.09 7.59 -15.27
N PRO A 57 0.73 6.80 -16.16
CA PRO A 57 2.16 6.94 -16.42
C PRO A 57 2.44 8.27 -17.13
N ASP A 58 3.58 8.88 -16.83
CA ASP A 58 4.02 10.09 -17.54
C ASP A 58 4.58 9.78 -18.95
N GLU A 59 4.91 10.83 -19.71
CA GLU A 59 5.45 10.69 -21.07
C GLU A 59 6.74 9.87 -21.12
N THR A 60 7.63 10.03 -20.12
CA THR A 60 8.90 9.30 -20.08
C THR A 60 8.65 7.81 -19.86
N MET A 61 7.71 7.46 -18.97
CA MET A 61 7.28 6.08 -18.74
C MET A 61 6.62 5.47 -19.99
N ALA A 62 5.79 6.25 -20.69
CA ALA A 62 5.14 5.82 -21.92
C ALA A 62 6.12 5.63 -23.09
N VAL A 63 7.24 6.35 -23.12
CA VAL A 63 8.34 6.12 -24.08
C VAL A 63 9.14 4.87 -23.71
N ALA A 64 9.31 4.59 -22.42
CA ALA A 64 10.09 3.46 -21.94
C ALA A 64 9.38 2.10 -22.10
N GLY A 65 8.04 2.09 -22.21
CA GLY A 65 7.26 0.85 -22.26
C GLY A 65 5.81 1.04 -22.72
N ASP A 66 4.94 0.11 -22.35
CA ASP A 66 3.52 0.15 -22.72
C ASP A 66 2.67 0.72 -21.59
N ALA A 67 2.15 1.93 -21.80
CA ALA A 67 1.30 2.64 -20.84
C ALA A 67 0.01 1.88 -20.50
N ALA A 68 -0.58 1.15 -21.45
CA ALA A 68 -1.80 0.39 -21.22
C ALA A 68 -1.53 -0.89 -20.42
N ILE A 69 -0.38 -1.55 -20.60
CA ILE A 69 0.06 -2.64 -19.72
C ILE A 69 0.27 -2.12 -18.30
N TRP A 70 0.96 -0.99 -18.15
CA TRP A 70 1.20 -0.36 -16.85
C TRP A 70 -0.11 -0.06 -16.11
N GLU A 71 -1.05 0.61 -16.78
CA GLU A 71 -2.37 0.92 -16.20
C GLU A 71 -3.08 -0.35 -15.71
N ARG A 72 -3.08 -1.43 -16.52
CA ARG A 72 -3.72 -2.71 -16.13
C ARG A 72 -3.05 -3.34 -14.90
N MET A 73 -1.73 -3.26 -14.78
CA MET A 73 -1.00 -3.79 -13.62
C MET A 73 -1.34 -3.01 -12.34
N VAL A 74 -1.39 -1.68 -12.42
CA VAL A 74 -1.75 -0.83 -11.28
C VAL A 74 -3.21 -1.04 -10.87
N ARG A 75 -4.13 -1.14 -11.83
CA ARG A 75 -5.54 -1.48 -11.56
C ARG A 75 -5.68 -2.83 -10.85
N ALA A 76 -4.99 -3.87 -11.33
CA ALA A 76 -5.00 -5.17 -10.68
C ALA A 76 -4.50 -5.11 -9.22
N ALA A 77 -3.52 -4.26 -8.92
CA ALA A 77 -3.05 -4.05 -7.55
C ALA A 77 -4.07 -3.33 -6.65
N ILE A 78 -4.86 -2.40 -7.21
CA ILE A 78 -5.94 -1.71 -6.49
C ILE A 78 -7.11 -2.68 -6.23
N ASP A 79 -7.49 -3.47 -7.23
CA ASP A 79 -8.62 -4.40 -7.15
C ASP A 79 -8.33 -5.54 -6.16
N ALA A 80 -7.09 -6.04 -6.13
CA ALA A 80 -6.67 -7.11 -5.22
C ALA A 80 -6.76 -6.74 -3.73
N ASP A 81 -6.72 -5.46 -3.37
CA ASP A 81 -6.88 -4.98 -1.99
C ASP A 81 -8.35 -5.00 -1.52
N GLY A 82 -9.31 -5.16 -2.44
CA GLY A 82 -10.73 -5.13 -2.10
C GLY A 82 -11.26 -3.72 -1.78
N ALA A 83 -10.67 -2.68 -2.37
CA ALA A 83 -10.93 -1.26 -2.11
C ALA A 83 -12.35 -0.77 -2.50
N GLU A 84 -13.33 -1.66 -2.59
CA GLU A 84 -14.75 -1.32 -2.72
C GLU A 84 -15.33 -0.81 -1.38
N LYS A 85 -14.66 -1.09 -0.23
CA LYS A 85 -15.08 -0.62 1.10
C LYS A 85 -14.06 0.32 1.79
N PRO A 86 -14.50 1.41 2.44
CA PRO A 86 -13.68 2.25 3.32
C PRO A 86 -12.94 1.46 4.40
N ASN A 87 -11.78 1.95 4.83
CA ASN A 87 -10.93 1.27 5.81
C ASN A 87 -11.63 1.09 7.18
N ALA A 88 -12.43 2.06 7.61
CA ALA A 88 -13.22 1.99 8.83
C ALA A 88 -14.20 0.78 8.81
N ASP A 89 -14.91 0.60 7.70
CA ASP A 89 -15.88 -0.49 7.53
C ASP A 89 -15.19 -1.86 7.53
N ARG A 90 -13.96 -1.95 7.02
CA ARG A 90 -13.17 -3.20 7.04
C ARG A 90 -12.66 -3.54 8.44
N VAL A 91 -12.20 -2.56 9.21
CA VAL A 91 -11.75 -2.78 10.60
C VAL A 91 -12.91 -3.25 11.47
N GLU A 92 -14.11 -2.70 11.25
CA GLU A 92 -15.33 -3.15 11.94
C GLU A 92 -15.76 -4.57 11.51
N GLU A 93 -15.68 -4.92 10.23
CA GLU A 93 -15.95 -6.30 9.75
C GLU A 93 -14.94 -7.32 10.30
N GLU A 94 -13.65 -7.00 10.32
CA GLU A 94 -12.61 -7.87 10.90
C GLU A 94 -12.81 -8.03 12.41
N ALA A 95 -13.15 -6.96 13.12
CA ALA A 95 -13.47 -7.02 14.56
C ALA A 95 -14.76 -7.80 14.83
N ALA A 96 -15.75 -7.74 13.95
CA ALA A 96 -17.00 -8.51 14.07
C ALA A 96 -16.85 -10.00 13.68
N ALA A 97 -15.90 -10.33 12.80
CA ALA A 97 -15.59 -11.70 12.41
C ALA A 97 -14.83 -12.49 13.50
N VAL A 98 -14.12 -11.78 14.37
CA VAL A 98 -13.56 -12.30 15.62
C VAL A 98 -14.64 -12.16 16.70
N GLY A 99 -15.57 -13.12 16.75
CA GLY A 99 -16.67 -13.12 17.73
C GLY A 99 -16.22 -13.02 19.21
N PRO A 100 -17.17 -12.80 20.14
CA PRO A 100 -16.90 -12.50 21.56
C PRO A 100 -16.17 -13.61 22.32
#